data_AF-A0A2V7KD17-F1
#
_entry.id   AF-A0A2V7KD17-F1
#
_cell.length_a   1.000
_cell.length_b   1.000
_cell.length_c   1.000
_cell.angle_alpha   90.00
_cell.angle_beta   90.00
_cell.angle_gamma   90.00
#
_symmetry.space_group_name_H-M   'P 1'
#
loop_
_entity.id
_entity.type
_entity.pdbx_description
1 polymer ?
#
loop_
_entity_poly.entity_id
_entity_poly.type
_entity_poly.pdbx_seq_one_letter_code
_entity_poly.pdbx_strand_id
1 'polypeptide(L)'
;MWVLAVILIVALLIPVAAILVDSPLGKSFARRMDEGRGDGQGGGMPELREMKRKVELLETEVDDLNRTIAGMREEVQFMQRLLEDPHRKKPTS
;
A
#
# COMPACT_ATOMS: atom_id res chain seq x y z
N MET A 1 0.79 30.43 16.39
CA MET A 1 2.15 29.96 16.04
C MET A 1 2.16 28.96 14.87
N TRP A 2 1.17 28.07 14.74
CA TRP A 2 1.14 27.06 13.66
C TRP A 2 0.96 27.65 12.24
N VAL A 3 0.20 28.75 12.10
CA VAL A 3 -0.02 29.42 10.81
C VAL A 3 1.29 29.92 10.17
N LEU A 4 2.21 30.46 10.98
CA LEU A 4 3.53 30.87 10.49
C LEU A 4 4.37 29.67 10.04
N ALA A 5 4.25 28.52 10.72
CA ALA A 5 4.92 27.28 10.31
C ALA A 5 4.37 26.77 8.97
N VAL A 6 3.05 26.81 8.76
CA VAL A 6 2.43 26.43 7.48
C VAL A 6 2.88 27.36 6.36
N ILE A 7 2.92 28.68 6.59
CA ILE A 7 3.41 29.65 5.60
C ILE A 7 4.87 29.39 5.25
N LEU A 8 5.70 29.06 6.25
CA LEU A 8 7.12 28.75 6.04
C LEU A 8 7.30 27.45 5.23
N ILE A 9 6.50 26.42 5.49
CA ILE A 9 6.48 25.18 4.71
C ILE A 9 6.07 25.46 3.25
N VAL A 10 4.98 26.21 3.05
CA VAL A 10 4.51 26.57 1.70
C VAL A 10 5.55 27.41 0.97
N ALA A 11 6.16 28.38 1.64
CA ALA A 11 7.22 29.21 1.08
C ALA A 11 8.46 28.37 0.68
N LEU A 12 8.79 27.33 1.45
CA LEU A 12 9.88 26.40 1.15
C LEU A 12 9.56 25.45 -0.02
N LEU A 13 8.28 25.15 -0.24
CA LEU A 13 7.85 24.31 -1.37
C LEU A 13 7.92 25.05 -2.72
N ILE A 14 7.77 26.38 -2.74
CA ILE A 14 7.80 27.19 -3.98
C ILE A 14 9.14 27.03 -4.75
N PRO A 15 10.34 27.15 -4.12
CA PRO A 15 11.63 26.94 -4.81
C PRO A 15 11.79 25.51 -5.34
N VAL A 16 11.37 24.51 -4.56
CA VAL A 16 11.46 23.10 -4.95
C VAL A 16 10.63 22.86 -6.21
N ALA A 17 9.39 23.38 -6.23
CA ALA A 17 8.52 23.32 -7.40
C ALA A 17 9.12 24.05 -8.62
N ALA A 18 9.74 25.22 -8.43
CA ALA A 18 10.39 25.96 -9.52
C ALA A 18 11.57 25.17 -10.14
N ILE A 19 12.42 24.56 -9.31
CA ILE A 19 13.55 23.74 -9.77
C ILE A 19 13.06 22.48 -10.50
N LEU A 20 11.97 21.86 -10.03
CA LEU A 20 11.37 20.69 -10.66
C LEU A 20 10.75 21.01 -12.02
N VAL A 21 10.17 22.20 -12.20
CA VAL A 21 9.58 22.67 -13.46
C VAL A 21 10.63 22.86 -14.56
N ASP A 22 11.83 23.33 -14.21
CA ASP A 22 12.95 23.47 -15.15
C ASP A 22 13.72 22.16 -15.40
N SER A 23 13.44 21.10 -14.64
CA SER A 23 14.08 19.79 -14.75
C SER A 23 13.30 18.83 -15.67
N PRO A 24 13.95 17.92 -16.42
CA PRO A 24 13.31 16.94 -17.33
C PRO A 24 12.24 16.05 -16.67
N LEU A 25 12.23 15.97 -15.34
CA LEU A 25 11.16 15.30 -14.58
C LEU A 25 9.83 16.07 -14.71
N GLY A 26 9.81 17.40 -14.52
CA GLY A 26 8.59 18.19 -14.68
C GLY A 26 8.00 18.12 -16.09
N LYS A 27 8.87 18.07 -17.12
CA LYS A 27 8.48 17.98 -18.54
C LYS A 27 7.93 16.61 -18.95
N SER A 28 8.45 15.51 -18.39
CA SER A 28 7.95 14.16 -18.67
C SER A 28 6.64 13.87 -17.93
N PHE A 29 6.47 14.42 -16.71
CA PHE A 29 5.16 14.45 -16.05
C PHE A 29 4.16 15.32 -16.82
N ALA A 30 4.54 16.51 -17.29
CA ALA A 30 3.68 17.38 -18.10
C ALA A 30 3.30 16.74 -19.44
N ARG A 31 4.22 16.06 -20.14
CA ARG A 31 3.92 15.39 -21.41
C ARG A 31 2.98 14.19 -21.25
N ARG A 32 3.11 13.46 -20.14
CA ARG A 32 2.15 12.39 -19.77
C ARG A 32 0.79 12.95 -19.33
N MET A 33 0.77 14.18 -18.82
CA MET A 33 -0.46 14.88 -18.44
C MET A 33 -1.16 15.52 -19.64
N ASP A 34 -0.44 16.07 -20.61
CA ASP A 34 -1.00 16.74 -21.79
C ASP A 34 -1.60 15.76 -22.79
N GLU A 35 -1.02 14.56 -22.97
CA GLU A 35 -1.62 13.48 -23.78
C GLU A 35 -2.95 12.96 -23.17
N GLY A 36 -3.23 13.26 -21.90
CA GLY A 36 -4.47 12.91 -21.21
C GLY A 36 -5.45 14.07 -20.98
N ARG A 37 -5.17 15.29 -21.45
CA ARG A 37 -5.89 16.53 -21.07
C ARG A 37 -6.46 17.32 -22.25
N GLY A 38 -6.95 16.59 -23.26
CA GLY A 38 -7.70 17.16 -24.38
C GLY A 38 -9.09 17.74 -24.03
N ASP A 39 -9.57 17.64 -22.79
CA ASP A 39 -10.83 18.27 -22.39
C ASP A 39 -10.81 18.72 -20.91
N GLY A 40 -11.02 20.02 -20.71
CA GLY A 40 -11.79 20.59 -19.59
C GLY A 40 -11.34 20.31 -18.15
N GLN A 41 -10.78 21.35 -17.51
CA GLN A 41 -11.09 21.76 -16.13
C GLN A 41 -10.95 20.71 -14.98
N GLY A 42 -9.84 20.80 -14.23
CA GLY A 42 -9.67 20.15 -12.91
C GLY A 42 -8.93 18.80 -13.00
N GLY A 43 -7.60 18.76 -12.96
CA GLY A 43 -6.87 19.07 -11.73
C GLY A 43 -6.76 17.87 -10.76
N GLY A 44 -6.55 16.64 -11.27
CA GLY A 44 -6.11 15.47 -10.50
C GLY A 44 -7.23 14.47 -10.21
N MET A 45 -7.01 13.19 -10.59
CA MET A 45 -7.66 11.96 -10.07
C MET A 45 -7.63 10.71 -10.99
N PRO A 46 -6.94 10.63 -12.16
CA PRO A 46 -6.78 9.33 -12.83
C PRO A 46 -5.86 8.37 -12.05
N GLU A 47 -4.67 8.83 -11.65
CA GLU A 47 -3.72 8.01 -10.91
C GLU A 47 -4.21 7.64 -9.51
N LEU A 48 -4.99 8.51 -8.84
CA LEU A 48 -5.59 8.19 -7.54
C LEU A 48 -6.63 7.07 -7.65
N ARG A 49 -7.38 7.00 -8.76
CA ARG A 49 -8.31 5.90 -9.02
C ARG A 49 -7.59 4.58 -9.30
N GLU A 50 -6.48 4.63 -10.03
CA GLU A 50 -5.64 3.45 -10.28
C GLU A 50 -4.96 2.96 -8.99
N MET A 51 -4.44 3.88 -8.18
CA MET A 51 -3.86 3.58 -6.87
C MET A 51 -4.91 2.96 -5.93
N LYS A 52 -6.13 3.51 -5.90
CA LYS A 52 -7.24 2.96 -5.11
C LYS A 52 -7.60 1.53 -5.54
N ARG A 53 -7.67 1.28 -6.84
CA ARG A 53 -7.94 -0.07 -7.38
C ARG A 53 -6.82 -1.06 -7.02
N LYS A 54 -5.56 -0.62 -7.03
CA LYS A 54 -4.44 -1.45 -6.58
C LYS A 54 -4.53 -1.75 -5.08
N VAL A 55 -4.85 -0.76 -4.26
CA VAL A 55 -5.02 -0.96 -2.79
C VAL A 55 -6.14 -1.95 -2.48
N GLU A 56 -7.27 -1.87 -3.18
CA GLU A 56 -8.41 -2.79 -3.00
C GLU A 56 -8.06 -4.25 -3.38
N LEU A 57 -7.23 -4.43 -4.42
CA LEU A 57 -6.67 -5.74 -4.77
C LEU A 57 -5.71 -6.26 -3.69
N LEU A 58 -4.80 -5.42 -3.21
CA LEU A 58 -3.86 -5.81 -2.15
C LEU A 58 -4.59 -6.18 -0.84
N GLU A 59 -5.64 -5.46 -0.48
CA GLU A 59 -6.45 -5.76 0.71
C GLU A 59 -7.11 -7.14 0.59
N THR A 60 -7.65 -7.45 -0.59
CA THR A 60 -8.24 -8.76 -0.88
C THR A 60 -7.21 -9.88 -0.80
N GLU A 61 -6.01 -9.68 -1.36
CA GLU A 61 -4.92 -10.66 -1.32
C GLU A 61 -4.41 -10.90 0.11
N VAL A 62 -4.38 -9.86 0.95
CA VAL A 62 -3.99 -9.96 2.36
C VAL A 62 -5.02 -10.78 3.15
N ASP A 63 -6.30 -10.55 2.93
CA ASP A 63 -7.36 -11.33 3.57
C ASP A 63 -7.30 -12.82 3.19
N ASP A 64 -7.04 -13.12 1.92
CA ASP A 64 -6.90 -14.50 1.44
C ASP A 64 -5.65 -15.19 2.03
N LEU A 65 -4.54 -14.45 2.13
CA LEU A 65 -3.31 -14.94 2.75
C LEU A 65 -3.50 -15.21 4.24
N ASN A 66 -4.22 -14.32 4.95
CA ASN A 66 -4.52 -14.49 6.37
C ASN A 66 -5.36 -15.74 6.62
N ARG A 67 -6.35 -15.99 5.76
CA ARG A 67 -7.18 -17.20 5.81
C ARG A 67 -6.37 -18.48 5.56
N THR A 68 -5.40 -18.43 4.65
CA THR A 68 -4.48 -19.53 4.37
C THR A 68 -3.57 -19.82 5.55
N ILE A 69 -3.02 -18.78 6.20
CA ILE A 69 -2.19 -18.93 7.40
C ILE A 69 -2.99 -19.53 8.56
N ALA A 70 -4.26 -19.14 8.72
CA ALA A 70 -5.14 -19.72 9.74
C ALA A 70 -5.34 -21.22 9.51
N GLY A 71 -5.63 -21.65 8.28
CA GLY A 71 -5.77 -23.07 7.95
C GLY A 71 -4.47 -23.88 8.16
N MET A 72 -3.33 -23.32 7.75
CA MET A 72 -2.03 -23.96 7.95
C MET A 72 -1.67 -24.09 9.45
N ARG A 73 -2.13 -23.15 10.29
CA ARG A 73 -1.95 -23.21 11.74
C ARG A 73 -2.75 -24.35 12.37
N GLU A 74 -3.95 -24.62 11.87
CA GLU A 74 -4.78 -25.75 12.32
C GLU A 74 -4.14 -27.09 11.95
N GLU A 75 -3.56 -27.21 10.76
CA GLU A 75 -2.83 -28.42 10.33
C GLU A 75 -1.59 -28.68 11.19
N VAL A 76 -0.83 -27.63 11.51
CA VAL A 76 0.32 -27.73 12.43
C VAL A 76 -0.11 -28.16 13.82
N GLN A 77 -1.22 -27.63 14.35
CA GLN A 77 -1.75 -28.05 15.66
C GLN A 77 -2.27 -29.49 15.63
N PHE A 78 -2.87 -29.93 14.53
CA PHE A 78 -3.31 -31.31 14.35
C PHE A 78 -2.13 -32.29 14.31
N MET A 79 -1.07 -31.96 13.57
CA MET A 79 0.19 -32.73 13.56
C MET A 79 0.84 -32.78 14.94
N GLN A 80 0.89 -31.66 15.67
CA GLN A 80 1.39 -31.63 17.04
C GLN A 80 0.60 -32.57 17.95
N ARG A 81 -0.73 -32.57 17.86
CA ARG A 81 -1.61 -33.42 18.66
C ARG A 81 -1.46 -34.90 18.33
N LEU A 82 -1.29 -35.25 17.05
CA LEU A 82 -1.00 -36.62 16.62
C LEU A 82 0.37 -37.13 17.09
N LEU A 83 1.36 -36.24 17.24
CA LEU A 83 2.69 -36.57 17.75
C LEU A 83 2.75 -36.58 19.29
N GLU A 84 1.84 -35.88 19.97
CA GLU A 84 1.71 -35.88 21.44
C GLU A 84 1.05 -37.16 21.99
N ASP A 85 0.07 -37.72 21.26
CA ASP A 85 -0.67 -38.93 21.65
C ASP A 85 0.15 -40.25 21.74
N PRO A 86 1.16 -40.54 20.91
CA PRO A 86 1.93 -41.79 21.01
C PRO A 86 2.83 -41.88 22.25
N HIS A 87 3.22 -40.76 22.87
CA HIS A 87 4.10 -40.77 24.04
C HIS A 87 3.37 -40.83 25.39
N ARG A 88 2.04 -40.63 25.44
CA ARG A 88 1.24 -40.72 26.69
C ARG A 88 0.62 -42.08 26.99
N LYS A 89 0.67 -43.05 26.06
CA LYS A 89 0.24 -44.44 26.32
C LYS A 89 1.42 -45.35 26.67
N LYS A 90 2.08 -45.09 27.81
CA LYS A 90 2.66 -46.18 28.60
C LYS A 90 1.64 -46.51 29.69
N PRO A 91 0.92 -47.64 29.62
CA PRO A 91 0.03 -48.03 30.69
C PRO A 91 0.87 -48.27 31.95
N THR A 92 0.65 -47.45 32.96
CA THR A 92 0.94 -47.83 34.34
C THR A 92 -0.27 -48.61 34.85
N SER A 93 -0.26 -49.92 34.64
CA SER A 93 -0.76 -50.92 35.60
C SER A 93 -0.50 -52.32 35.08
#